data_AF-A0A9P1FSL8-F1
#
_entry.id   AF-A0A9P1FSL8-F1
#
_cell.length_a   1.000
_cell.length_b   1.000
_cell.length_c   1.000
_cell.angle_alpha   90.00
_cell.angle_beta   90.00
_cell.angle_gamma   90.00
#
_symmetry.space_group_name_H-M   'P 1'
#
loop_
_entity.id
_entity.type
_entity.pdbx_description
1 polymer ?
#
loop_
_entity_poly.entity_id
_entity_poly.type
_entity_poly.pdbx_seq_one_letter_code
_entity_poly.pdbx_strand_id
1 'polypeptide(L)'
;MVSKFCFRCFFPCHLKLCDPSLAPLEEGDGNRIVTLVIETLANVLEKKFDEGLRTVKTRQGVAAKVLSEHLQLLYRYLGTERDQLLKVCLRLLTGISSTSQALSAQLLRTFNFGLEGFSRLANRRFHVPKKEKKEKAQIDAGRVDVRSLFSSFALSFLQWKDPALTSSALGIKDLIGGVLRGLSQDPPKQALTVVRDVLEHVVRLKQLPRQTKVFFFNAFALRHFCSLLSSEDQELSSAANELLKEVPKSLTFNSTTTKSHLLVVLFQGAMAASQQQSDLIQKQLR
;
A
#
# COMPACT_ATOMS: atom_id res chain seq x y z
N MET A 1 -8.80 2.63 43.03
CA MET A 1 -9.14 4.03 42.64
C MET A 1 -7.86 4.70 42.15
N VAL A 2 -7.66 4.81 40.83
CA VAL A 2 -6.56 5.59 40.28
C VAL A 2 -7.15 6.49 39.19
N SER A 3 -7.15 7.79 39.48
CA SER A 3 -7.71 8.85 38.65
C SER A 3 -6.91 9.04 37.37
N LYS A 4 -7.68 9.32 36.31
CA LYS A 4 -7.28 9.66 34.96
C LYS A 4 -6.39 10.91 34.94
N PHE A 5 -5.23 10.82 34.29
CA PHE A 5 -4.50 11.98 33.82
C PHE A 5 -5.16 12.48 32.53
N CYS A 6 -5.69 13.70 32.60
CA CYS A 6 -6.20 14.46 31.48
C CYS A 6 -5.10 15.42 31.01
N PHE A 7 -4.57 15.23 29.80
CA PHE A 7 -3.72 16.22 29.14
C PHE A 7 -4.52 16.86 27.99
N ARG A 8 -5.16 17.99 28.30
CA ARG A 8 -5.35 19.15 27.40
C ARG A 8 -3.95 19.80 27.22
N CYS A 9 -3.53 20.47 26.16
CA CYS A 9 -4.06 21.03 24.90
C CYS A 9 -2.80 21.36 24.07
N PHE A 10 -2.86 21.38 22.73
CA PHE A 10 -2.18 22.40 21.88
C PHE A 10 -2.51 22.14 20.41
N PHE A 11 -3.52 22.80 19.84
CA PHE A 11 -3.53 23.35 18.47
C PHE A 11 -4.75 24.28 18.30
N PRO A 12 -4.64 25.39 17.55
CA PRO A 12 -5.68 26.42 17.48
C PRO A 12 -6.85 26.01 16.58
N CYS A 13 -8.04 26.37 17.04
CA CYS A 13 -9.33 26.15 16.40
C CYS A 13 -9.45 26.89 15.06
N HIS A 14 -9.69 26.15 13.97
CA HIS A 14 -10.52 26.61 12.85
C HIS A 14 -11.11 25.45 12.02
N LEU A 15 -11.61 24.39 12.66
CA LEU A 15 -12.55 23.46 12.03
C LEU A 15 -13.68 23.20 13.03
N LYS A 16 -14.86 23.78 12.78
CA LYS A 16 -16.12 23.36 13.42
C LYS A 16 -16.48 21.98 12.86
N LEU A 17 -15.84 20.93 13.37
CA LEU A 17 -16.28 19.55 13.22
C LEU A 17 -17.15 19.21 14.45
N CYS A 18 -18.41 19.62 14.40
CA CYS A 18 -19.49 19.06 15.22
C CYS A 18 -20.78 19.65 14.68
N ASP A 19 -21.35 19.00 13.66
CA ASP A 19 -22.77 19.10 13.40
C ASP A 19 -23.45 18.06 14.32
N PRO A 20 -24.18 18.46 15.37
CA PRO A 20 -24.77 17.54 16.34
C PRO A 20 -26.02 16.81 15.81
N SER A 21 -26.33 16.93 14.52
CA SER A 21 -27.55 16.38 13.91
C SER A 21 -27.45 14.93 13.42
N LEU A 22 -26.28 14.28 13.48
CA LEU A 22 -26.16 12.83 13.25
C LEU A 22 -25.78 12.10 14.54
N ALA A 23 -26.82 11.63 15.23
CA ALA A 23 -26.73 10.75 16.40
C ALA A 23 -25.81 9.52 16.14
N PRO A 24 -25.24 8.92 17.20
CA PRO A 24 -24.48 7.69 17.06
C PRO A 24 -25.45 6.58 16.65
N LEU A 25 -25.19 5.93 15.52
CA LEU A 25 -25.81 4.64 15.21
C LEU A 25 -25.23 3.61 16.20
N GLU A 26 -25.93 3.47 17.33
CA GLU A 26 -25.63 2.50 18.39
C GLU A 26 -25.87 1.05 17.92
N GLU A 27 -25.56 0.13 18.83
CA GLU A 27 -24.98 -1.19 18.66
C GLU A 27 -25.79 -2.23 17.84
N GLY A 28 -25.05 -3.16 17.21
CA GLY A 28 -25.59 -4.34 16.53
C GLY A 28 -25.72 -4.20 15.01
N ASP A 29 -26.85 -3.67 14.54
CA ASP A 29 -27.26 -3.81 13.14
C ASP A 29 -26.84 -2.66 12.23
N GLY A 30 -26.74 -1.43 12.75
CA GLY A 30 -26.35 -0.25 11.95
C GLY A 30 -24.95 -0.42 11.33
N ASN A 31 -24.02 -1.02 12.07
CA ASN A 31 -22.66 -1.27 11.58
C ASN A 31 -22.63 -2.38 10.52
N ARG A 32 -23.51 -3.38 10.62
CA ARG A 32 -23.64 -4.44 9.63
C ARG A 32 -24.21 -3.89 8.33
N ILE A 33 -25.26 -3.07 8.41
CA ILE A 33 -25.84 -2.38 7.25
C ILE A 33 -24.79 -1.49 6.58
N VAL A 34 -24.08 -0.65 7.36
CA VAL A 34 -23.00 0.19 6.82
C VAL A 34 -21.93 -0.64 6.12
N THR A 35 -21.50 -1.76 6.73
CA THR A 35 -20.51 -2.66 6.12
C THR A 35 -21.02 -3.21 4.78
N LEU A 36 -22.27 -3.67 4.71
CA LEU A 36 -22.89 -4.19 3.50
C LEU A 36 -23.03 -3.11 2.41
N VAL A 37 -23.39 -1.89 2.79
CA VAL A 37 -23.50 -0.76 1.85
C VAL A 37 -22.12 -0.42 1.26
N ILE A 38 -21.08 -0.33 2.09
CA ILE A 38 -19.73 -0.07 1.60
C ILE A 38 -19.21 -1.23 0.75
N GLU A 39 -19.51 -2.47 1.15
CA GLU A 39 -19.13 -3.67 0.40
C GLU A 39 -19.81 -3.75 -0.97
N THR A 40 -21.10 -3.45 -1.05
CA THR A 40 -21.82 -3.39 -2.33
C THR A 40 -21.26 -2.29 -3.23
N LEU A 41 -20.97 -1.10 -2.70
CA LEU A 41 -20.29 -0.04 -3.44
C LEU A 41 -18.89 -0.48 -3.92
N ALA A 42 -18.10 -1.12 -3.06
CA ALA A 42 -16.79 -1.64 -3.44
C ALA A 42 -16.90 -2.67 -4.56
N ASN A 43 -17.86 -3.61 -4.47
CA ASN A 43 -18.11 -4.60 -5.52
C ASN A 43 -18.52 -3.95 -6.85
N VAL A 44 -19.36 -2.89 -6.82
CA VAL A 44 -19.75 -2.12 -8.02
C VAL A 44 -18.53 -1.50 -8.70
N LEU A 45 -17.54 -1.02 -7.94
CA LEU A 45 -16.34 -0.41 -8.50
C LEU A 45 -15.30 -1.44 -8.96
N GLU A 46 -15.26 -2.63 -8.34
CA GLU A 46 -14.38 -3.73 -8.76
C GLU A 46 -14.68 -4.16 -10.22
N LYS A 47 -13.66 -4.58 -10.97
CA LYS A 47 -13.76 -5.00 -12.39
C LYS A 47 -14.42 -6.38 -12.58
N LYS A 48 -15.43 -6.69 -11.79
CA LYS A 48 -16.20 -7.95 -11.87
C LYS A 48 -17.36 -7.88 -12.85
N PHE A 49 -17.74 -6.67 -13.27
CA PHE A 49 -18.81 -6.43 -14.23
C PHE A 49 -18.26 -6.18 -15.63
N ASP A 50 -19.03 -6.55 -16.66
CA ASP A 50 -18.69 -6.33 -18.06
C ASP A 50 -18.27 -4.87 -18.32
N GLU A 51 -17.16 -4.69 -19.04
CA GLU A 51 -16.55 -3.38 -19.33
C GLU A 51 -17.30 -2.59 -20.42
N GLY A 52 -18.63 -2.70 -20.47
CA GLY A 52 -19.47 -1.85 -21.30
C GLY A 52 -19.28 -0.37 -20.96
N LEU A 53 -19.29 0.50 -21.98
CA LEU A 53 -19.05 1.94 -21.81
C LEU A 53 -20.00 2.60 -20.79
N ARG A 54 -21.26 2.17 -20.74
CA ARG A 54 -22.24 2.64 -19.75
C ARG A 54 -21.85 2.24 -18.33
N THR A 55 -21.42 1.00 -18.11
CA THR A 55 -20.96 0.48 -16.82
C THR A 55 -19.74 1.27 -16.32
N VAL A 56 -18.78 1.58 -17.21
CA VAL A 56 -17.60 2.38 -16.86
C VAL A 56 -18.00 3.79 -16.41
N LYS A 57 -18.87 4.49 -17.15
CA LYS A 57 -19.34 5.84 -16.78
C LYS A 57 -20.10 5.85 -15.45
N THR A 58 -20.96 4.86 -15.22
CA THR A 58 -21.68 4.73 -13.93
C THR A 58 -20.71 4.50 -12.78
N ARG A 59 -19.71 3.62 -12.92
CA ARG A 59 -18.67 3.42 -11.90
C ARG A 59 -17.90 4.71 -11.60
N GLN A 60 -17.51 5.44 -12.64
CA GLN A 60 -16.85 6.73 -12.49
C GLN A 60 -17.73 7.75 -11.77
N GLY A 61 -19.02 7.83 -12.11
CA GLY A 61 -19.97 8.71 -11.44
C GLY A 61 -20.18 8.38 -9.96
N VAL A 62 -20.32 7.10 -9.63
CA VAL A 62 -20.43 6.62 -8.23
C VAL A 62 -19.16 6.95 -7.46
N ALA A 63 -17.98 6.63 -8.01
CA ALA A 63 -16.70 6.90 -7.38
C ALA A 63 -16.48 8.41 -7.16
N ALA A 64 -16.83 9.25 -8.15
CA ALA A 64 -16.76 10.71 -8.03
C ALA A 64 -17.67 11.25 -6.91
N LYS A 65 -18.90 10.74 -6.80
CA LYS A 65 -19.83 11.11 -5.71
C LYS A 65 -19.30 10.70 -4.35
N VAL A 66 -18.79 9.48 -4.20
CA VAL A 66 -18.20 9.03 -2.93
C VAL A 66 -17.03 9.94 -2.52
N LEU A 67 -16.15 10.30 -3.45
CA LEU A 67 -15.02 11.20 -3.17
C LEU A 67 -15.44 12.62 -2.79
N SER A 68 -16.48 13.18 -3.43
CA SER A 68 -16.89 14.56 -3.23
C SER A 68 -17.84 14.74 -2.04
N GLU A 69 -18.75 13.78 -1.81
CA GLU A 69 -19.83 13.91 -0.84
C GLU A 69 -19.60 13.08 0.44
N HIS A 70 -18.82 11.99 0.36
CA HIS A 70 -18.76 10.99 1.44
C HIS A 70 -17.35 10.69 1.97
N LEU A 71 -16.33 11.44 1.55
CA LEU A 71 -14.95 11.22 1.99
C LEU A 71 -14.78 11.36 3.51
N GLN A 72 -15.53 12.26 4.16
CA GLN A 72 -15.52 12.43 5.61
C GLN A 72 -15.99 11.17 6.37
N LEU A 73 -16.97 10.45 5.83
CA LEU A 73 -17.42 9.18 6.40
C LEU A 73 -16.33 8.12 6.30
N LEU A 74 -15.59 8.08 5.18
CA LEU A 74 -14.46 7.16 5.01
C LEU A 74 -13.36 7.41 6.05
N TYR A 75 -13.04 8.67 6.36
CA TYR A 75 -12.09 8.97 7.44
C TYR A 75 -12.57 8.44 8.79
N ARG A 76 -13.86 8.62 9.11
CA ARG A 76 -14.44 8.09 10.35
C ARG A 76 -14.30 6.56 10.41
N TYR A 77 -14.51 5.85 9.30
CA TYR A 77 -14.40 4.41 9.27
C TYR A 77 -12.95 3.91 9.33
N LEU A 78 -12.02 4.59 8.66
CA LEU A 78 -10.58 4.29 8.74
C LEU A 78 -9.98 4.52 10.13
N GLY A 79 -10.59 5.41 10.94
CA GLY A 79 -10.22 5.61 12.34
C GLY A 79 -10.75 4.54 13.30
N THR A 80 -11.60 3.61 12.84
CA THR A 80 -12.14 2.55 13.70
C THR A 80 -11.14 1.42 13.93
N GLU A 81 -11.32 0.68 15.02
CA GLU A 81 -10.50 -0.52 15.28
C GLU A 81 -11.11 -1.81 14.70
N ARG A 82 -12.23 -1.70 13.98
CA ARG A 82 -13.01 -2.85 13.47
C ARG A 82 -12.51 -3.27 12.09
N ASP A 83 -11.81 -4.41 12.05
CA ASP A 83 -11.18 -4.89 10.83
C ASP A 83 -12.15 -5.07 9.64
N GLN A 84 -13.40 -5.50 9.85
CA GLN A 84 -14.35 -5.66 8.74
C GLN A 84 -14.63 -4.33 8.03
N LEU A 85 -14.87 -3.26 8.80
CA LEU A 85 -15.08 -1.92 8.25
C LEU A 85 -13.83 -1.39 7.54
N LEU A 86 -12.65 -1.59 8.14
CA LEU A 86 -11.39 -1.23 7.51
C LEU A 86 -11.19 -1.93 6.17
N LYS A 87 -11.48 -3.24 6.10
CA LYS A 87 -11.37 -4.04 4.87
C LYS A 87 -12.28 -3.51 3.76
N VAL A 88 -13.57 -3.32 4.03
CA VAL A 88 -14.50 -2.83 3.01
C VAL A 88 -14.18 -1.39 2.58
N CYS A 89 -13.71 -0.54 3.50
CA CYS A 89 -13.27 0.82 3.17
C CYS A 89 -12.03 0.82 2.27
N LEU A 90 -11.02 0.00 2.57
CA LEU A 90 -9.83 -0.13 1.74
C LEU A 90 -10.16 -0.69 0.35
N ARG A 91 -11.08 -1.67 0.26
CA ARG A 91 -11.58 -2.16 -1.03
C ARG A 91 -12.26 -1.06 -1.83
N LEU A 92 -13.12 -0.27 -1.20
CA LEU A 92 -13.80 0.86 -1.84
C LEU A 92 -12.79 1.89 -2.36
N LEU A 93 -11.81 2.29 -1.53
CA LEU A 93 -10.74 3.22 -1.93
C LEU A 93 -9.90 2.68 -3.09
N THR A 94 -9.57 1.38 -3.06
CA THR A 94 -8.88 0.69 -4.16
C THR A 94 -9.72 0.69 -5.43
N GLY A 95 -11.04 0.46 -5.32
CA GLY A 95 -11.97 0.53 -6.44
C GLY A 95 -12.01 1.93 -7.07
N ILE A 96 -12.07 2.97 -6.25
CA ILE A 96 -12.07 4.37 -6.70
C ILE A 96 -10.78 4.69 -7.47
N SER A 97 -9.62 4.40 -6.88
CA SER A 97 -8.32 4.68 -7.50
C SER A 97 -8.05 3.85 -8.75
N SER A 98 -8.66 2.67 -8.88
CA SER A 98 -8.52 1.79 -10.04
C SER A 98 -9.54 2.04 -11.15
N THR A 99 -10.53 2.91 -10.92
CA THR A 99 -11.62 3.18 -11.89
C THR A 99 -11.18 4.13 -13.01
N SER A 100 -10.46 5.21 -12.69
CA SER A 100 -9.91 6.12 -13.69
C SER A 100 -8.68 6.85 -13.16
N GLN A 101 -7.76 7.20 -14.06
CA GLN A 101 -6.58 8.00 -13.72
C GLN A 101 -6.97 9.35 -13.10
N ALA A 102 -8.02 10.00 -13.63
CA ALA A 102 -8.49 11.30 -13.12
C ALA A 102 -9.00 11.21 -11.67
N LEU A 103 -9.80 10.18 -11.35
CA LEU A 103 -10.26 9.94 -9.97
C LEU A 103 -9.12 9.56 -9.04
N SER A 104 -8.14 8.79 -9.53
CA SER A 104 -6.93 8.45 -8.79
C SER A 104 -6.13 9.70 -8.41
N ALA A 105 -5.92 10.60 -9.38
CA ALA A 105 -5.27 11.89 -9.15
C ALA A 105 -6.06 12.80 -8.21
N GLN A 106 -7.40 12.83 -8.33
CA GLN A 106 -8.26 13.56 -7.42
C GLN A 106 -8.15 13.01 -5.99
N LEU A 107 -8.21 11.69 -5.82
CA LEU A 107 -8.08 11.04 -4.52
C LEU A 107 -6.72 11.34 -3.88
N LEU A 108 -5.61 11.32 -4.63
CA LEU A 108 -4.31 11.70 -4.08
C LEU A 108 -4.26 13.15 -3.57
N ARG A 109 -5.01 14.06 -4.20
CA ARG A 109 -5.05 15.48 -3.82
C ARG A 109 -5.99 15.76 -2.66
N THR A 110 -7.11 15.07 -2.57
CA THR A 110 -8.17 15.33 -1.58
C THR A 110 -8.04 14.46 -0.33
N PHE A 111 -7.42 13.29 -0.44
CA PHE A 111 -7.28 12.36 0.68
C PHE A 111 -6.16 12.79 1.63
N ASN A 112 -6.45 12.85 2.93
CA ASN A 112 -5.48 13.14 3.97
C ASN A 112 -4.75 11.85 4.40
N PHE A 113 -3.61 11.57 3.75
CA PHE A 113 -2.74 10.44 4.10
C PHE A 113 -2.03 10.61 5.46
N GLY A 114 -2.06 11.81 6.04
CA GLY A 114 -1.52 12.09 7.37
C GLY A 114 -2.48 11.74 8.52
N LEU A 115 -3.65 11.17 8.24
CA LEU A 115 -4.64 10.81 9.26
C LEU A 115 -4.05 9.85 10.30
N GLU A 116 -4.25 10.17 11.57
CA GLU A 116 -3.85 9.35 12.72
C GLU A 116 -4.64 8.02 12.69
N GLY A 117 -4.04 7.00 12.11
CA GLY A 117 -4.70 5.71 11.84
C GLY A 117 -4.32 5.13 10.48
N PHE A 118 -4.05 5.98 9.48
CA PHE A 118 -3.67 5.52 8.15
C PHE A 118 -2.37 4.70 8.17
N SER A 119 -1.34 5.20 8.86
CA SER A 119 -0.07 4.49 9.04
C SER A 119 -0.20 3.20 9.86
N ARG A 120 -1.22 3.09 10.73
CA ARG A 120 -1.50 1.87 11.50
C ARG A 120 -2.03 0.75 10.59
N LEU A 121 -2.73 1.08 9.50
CA LEU A 121 -3.29 0.09 8.55
C LEU A 121 -2.20 -0.77 7.93
N ALA A 122 -1.03 -0.17 7.64
CA ALA A 122 0.14 -0.89 7.15
C ALA A 122 0.62 -1.97 8.14
N ASN A 123 0.39 -1.82 9.44
CA ASN A 123 0.86 -2.77 10.47
C ASN A 123 -0.23 -3.73 10.97
N ARG A 124 -1.49 -3.57 10.51
CA ARG A 124 -2.63 -4.41 10.94
C ARG A 124 -2.66 -5.74 10.20
N ARG A 125 -1.85 -6.67 10.69
CA ARG A 125 -1.84 -8.06 10.22
C ARG A 125 -2.78 -8.93 11.04
N PHE A 126 -3.40 -9.92 10.40
CA PHE A 126 -4.07 -10.99 11.12
C PHE A 126 -3.03 -11.86 11.83
N HIS A 127 -2.98 -11.81 13.16
CA HIS A 127 -2.09 -12.66 13.94
C HIS A 127 -2.80 -14.01 14.21
N VAL A 128 -2.51 -15.04 13.40
CA VAL A 128 -2.92 -16.41 13.74
C VAL A 128 -2.06 -16.88 14.92
N PRO A 129 -2.61 -17.11 16.13
CA PRO A 129 -1.83 -17.60 17.25
C PRO A 129 -1.18 -18.95 16.90
N LYS A 130 0.11 -19.09 17.22
CA LYS A 130 0.96 -20.25 16.86
C LYS A 130 0.38 -21.62 17.29
N LYS A 131 -0.57 -21.66 18.23
CA LYS A 131 -1.21 -22.89 18.72
C LYS A 131 -2.28 -23.48 17.80
N GLU A 132 -2.82 -22.74 16.83
CA GLU A 132 -3.91 -23.21 15.96
C GLU A 132 -3.48 -23.44 14.50
N LYS A 133 -2.18 -23.65 14.27
CA LYS A 133 -1.56 -23.69 12.94
C LYS A 133 -1.93 -24.87 12.04
N LYS A 134 -2.60 -25.91 12.54
CA LYS A 134 -2.86 -27.14 11.74
C LYS A 134 -4.29 -27.30 11.22
N GLU A 135 -5.31 -26.75 11.88
CA GLU A 135 -6.71 -26.91 11.42
C GLU A 135 -7.33 -25.62 10.86
N LYS A 136 -7.00 -24.43 11.40
CA LYS A 136 -7.58 -23.16 10.90
C LYS A 136 -6.75 -22.51 9.79
N ALA A 137 -5.49 -22.89 9.63
CA ALA A 137 -4.61 -22.34 8.59
C ALA A 137 -5.13 -22.59 7.16
N GLN A 138 -5.90 -23.66 6.93
CA GLN A 138 -6.48 -23.96 5.62
C GLN A 138 -7.76 -23.18 5.32
N ILE A 139 -8.57 -22.86 6.35
CA ILE A 139 -9.80 -22.07 6.21
C ILE A 139 -9.46 -20.56 6.12
N ASP A 140 -8.43 -20.11 6.86
CA ASP A 140 -8.06 -18.70 6.96
C ASP A 140 -7.02 -18.24 5.91
N ALA A 141 -6.37 -19.16 5.18
CA ALA A 141 -5.44 -18.82 4.09
C ALA A 141 -6.08 -18.04 2.93
N GLY A 142 -7.42 -18.04 2.84
CA GLY A 142 -8.19 -17.25 1.86
C GLY A 142 -8.70 -15.90 2.38
N ARG A 143 -8.55 -15.59 3.67
CA ARG A 143 -9.15 -14.38 4.25
C ARG A 143 -8.17 -13.21 4.14
N VAL A 144 -8.39 -12.37 3.14
CA VAL A 144 -7.60 -11.14 2.91
C VAL A 144 -7.56 -10.29 4.18
N ASP A 145 -6.35 -9.98 4.68
CA ASP A 145 -6.14 -9.15 5.87
C ASP A 145 -6.16 -7.65 5.51
N VAL A 146 -6.24 -6.79 6.54
CA VAL A 146 -6.30 -5.33 6.37
C VAL A 146 -5.04 -4.84 5.66
N ARG A 147 -3.87 -5.39 6.02
CA ARG A 147 -2.59 -5.06 5.39
C ARG A 147 -2.57 -5.42 3.90
N SER A 148 -3.11 -6.57 3.48
CA SER A 148 -3.21 -6.93 2.06
C SER A 148 -3.99 -5.91 1.26
N LEU A 149 -5.16 -5.51 1.77
CA LEU A 149 -6.00 -4.51 1.12
C LEU A 149 -5.34 -3.13 1.12
N PHE A 150 -4.60 -2.79 2.18
CA PHE A 150 -3.81 -1.56 2.23
C PHE A 150 -2.72 -1.57 1.14
N SER A 151 -2.01 -2.68 0.96
CA SER A 151 -1.01 -2.82 -0.10
C SER A 151 -1.63 -2.72 -1.48
N SER A 152 -2.79 -3.36 -1.72
CA SER A 152 -3.51 -3.22 -2.99
C SER A 152 -3.97 -1.79 -3.25
N PHE A 153 -4.49 -1.11 -2.21
CA PHE A 153 -4.85 0.31 -2.30
C PHE A 153 -3.63 1.17 -2.66
N ALA A 154 -2.52 1.01 -1.96
CA ALA A 154 -1.32 1.79 -2.19
C ALA A 154 -0.72 1.55 -3.60
N LEU A 155 -0.69 0.30 -4.07
CA LEU A 155 -0.17 -0.05 -5.39
C LEU A 155 -1.08 0.36 -6.54
N SER A 156 -2.39 0.50 -6.32
CA SER A 156 -3.35 0.89 -7.37
C SER A 156 -3.00 2.22 -8.06
N PHE A 157 -2.34 3.15 -7.36
CA PHE A 157 -1.88 4.41 -7.94
C PHE A 157 -0.78 4.23 -8.98
N LEU A 158 0.04 3.17 -8.86
CA LEU A 158 1.16 2.90 -9.76
C LEU A 158 0.69 2.28 -11.10
N GLN A 159 -0.46 1.59 -11.08
CA GLN A 159 -0.97 0.82 -12.23
C GLN A 159 -1.34 1.68 -13.45
N TRP A 160 -1.58 2.99 -13.26
CA TRP A 160 -1.90 3.91 -14.37
C TRP A 160 -0.72 4.23 -15.27
N LYS A 161 0.52 3.88 -14.86
CA LYS A 161 1.77 4.19 -15.59
C LYS A 161 1.95 5.69 -15.91
N ASP A 162 1.26 6.56 -15.19
CA ASP A 162 1.38 8.02 -15.32
C ASP A 162 2.51 8.56 -14.43
N PRO A 163 3.55 9.20 -14.99
CA PRO A 163 4.72 9.64 -14.23
C PRO A 163 4.38 10.65 -13.11
N ALA A 164 3.41 11.53 -13.35
CA ALA A 164 3.01 12.55 -12.39
C ALA A 164 2.25 11.93 -11.21
N LEU A 165 1.28 11.06 -11.49
CA LEU A 165 0.56 10.30 -10.47
C LEU A 165 1.49 9.40 -9.67
N THR A 166 2.34 8.63 -10.35
CA THR A 166 3.34 7.76 -9.71
C THR A 166 4.29 8.56 -8.83
N SER A 167 4.81 9.69 -9.29
CA SER A 167 5.68 10.55 -8.48
C SER A 167 4.97 11.06 -7.22
N SER A 168 3.71 11.48 -7.37
CA SER A 168 2.90 11.95 -6.24
C SER A 168 2.67 10.83 -5.23
N ALA A 169 2.31 9.62 -5.69
CA ALA A 169 2.08 8.47 -4.82
C ALA A 169 3.35 8.02 -4.07
N LEU A 170 4.51 7.97 -4.75
CA LEU A 170 5.80 7.63 -4.14
C LEU A 170 6.27 8.68 -3.12
N GLY A 171 5.88 9.94 -3.30
CA GLY A 171 6.20 11.04 -2.39
C GLY A 171 5.37 11.07 -1.11
N ILE A 172 4.25 10.34 -1.05
CA ILE A 172 3.39 10.31 0.15
C ILE A 172 4.01 9.42 1.22
N LYS A 173 4.24 10.03 2.38
CA LYS A 173 4.76 9.34 3.56
C LYS A 173 3.85 8.17 3.96
N ASP A 174 4.46 7.03 4.28
CA ASP A 174 3.82 5.80 4.76
C ASP A 174 2.77 5.16 3.82
N LEU A 175 2.49 5.71 2.63
CA LEU A 175 1.66 5.04 1.61
C LEU A 175 2.40 3.81 1.06
N ILE A 176 3.40 4.02 0.19
CA ILE A 176 4.22 2.92 -0.34
C ILE A 176 5.27 2.49 0.69
N GLY A 177 5.83 3.43 1.46
CA GLY A 177 6.78 3.11 2.52
C GLY A 177 6.21 2.20 3.61
N GLY A 178 4.91 2.31 3.92
CA GLY A 178 4.22 1.42 4.85
C GLY A 178 4.07 0.00 4.30
N VAL A 179 3.86 -0.14 3.00
CA VAL A 179 3.88 -1.45 2.31
C VAL A 179 5.26 -2.08 2.44
N LEU A 180 6.34 -1.35 2.12
CA LEU A 180 7.70 -1.90 2.18
C LEU A 180 8.10 -2.38 3.58
N ARG A 181 7.65 -1.69 4.64
CA ARG A 181 8.02 -2.00 6.03
C ARG A 181 7.73 -3.44 6.46
N GLY A 182 6.62 -4.00 6.03
CA GLY A 182 6.22 -5.37 6.36
C GLY A 182 6.41 -6.38 5.22
N LEU A 183 7.07 -5.98 4.13
CA LEU A 183 7.14 -6.76 2.90
C LEU A 183 7.75 -8.16 3.09
N SER A 184 8.77 -8.29 3.94
CA SER A 184 9.41 -9.58 4.25
C SER A 184 8.53 -10.52 5.08
N GLN A 185 7.50 -9.98 5.71
CA GLN A 185 6.56 -10.76 6.50
C GLN A 185 5.35 -11.19 5.67
N ASP A 186 5.06 -10.49 4.56
CA ASP A 186 3.88 -10.75 3.73
C ASP A 186 3.92 -12.15 3.10
N PRO A 187 2.74 -12.76 2.82
CA PRO A 187 2.68 -14.00 2.06
C PRO A 187 3.46 -13.87 0.73
N PRO A 188 4.19 -14.92 0.29
CA PRO A 188 5.08 -14.80 -0.87
C PRO A 188 4.40 -14.25 -2.13
N LYS A 189 3.16 -14.69 -2.41
CA LYS A 189 2.35 -14.18 -3.53
C LYS A 189 2.12 -12.67 -3.47
N GLN A 190 1.81 -12.14 -2.30
CA GLN A 190 1.55 -10.72 -2.11
C GLN A 190 2.84 -9.90 -2.22
N ALA A 191 3.92 -10.37 -1.59
CA ALA A 191 5.24 -9.74 -1.70
C ALA A 191 5.72 -9.72 -3.16
N LEU A 192 5.48 -10.80 -3.90
CA LEU A 192 5.80 -10.91 -5.32
C LEU A 192 5.03 -9.89 -6.16
N THR A 193 3.73 -9.68 -5.89
CA THR A 193 2.94 -8.63 -6.56
C THR A 193 3.54 -7.25 -6.30
N VAL A 194 3.93 -6.93 -5.06
CA VAL A 194 4.57 -5.64 -4.73
C VAL A 194 5.87 -5.46 -5.52
N VAL A 195 6.74 -6.47 -5.54
CA VAL A 195 8.01 -6.43 -6.26
C VAL A 195 7.79 -6.24 -7.76
N ARG A 196 6.86 -7.00 -8.36
CA ARG A 196 6.53 -6.89 -9.79
C ARG A 196 5.96 -5.51 -10.14
N ASP A 197 5.04 -4.99 -9.33
CA ASP A 197 4.45 -3.67 -9.57
C ASP A 197 5.49 -2.56 -9.44
N VAL A 198 6.42 -2.64 -8.48
CA VAL A 198 7.51 -1.66 -8.37
C VAL A 198 8.46 -1.78 -9.56
N LEU A 199 8.83 -2.99 -9.97
CA LEU A 199 9.71 -3.19 -11.14
C LEU A 199 9.07 -2.61 -12.41
N GLU A 200 7.82 -2.95 -12.69
CA GLU A 200 7.13 -2.56 -13.92
C GLU A 200 6.72 -1.09 -13.93
N HIS A 201 6.15 -0.58 -12.84
CA HIS A 201 5.52 0.74 -12.79
C HIS A 201 6.43 1.85 -12.24
N VAL A 202 7.57 1.50 -11.62
CA VAL A 202 8.52 2.48 -11.07
C VAL A 202 9.88 2.36 -11.74
N VAL A 203 10.50 1.19 -11.72
CA VAL A 203 11.87 1.01 -12.25
C VAL A 203 11.88 1.16 -13.77
N ARG A 204 11.03 0.41 -14.48
CA ARG A 204 10.94 0.39 -15.95
C ARG A 204 10.19 1.58 -16.54
N LEU A 205 9.49 2.37 -15.72
CA LEU A 205 8.84 3.60 -16.16
C LEU A 205 9.88 4.67 -16.51
N LYS A 206 10.22 4.79 -17.80
CA LYS A 206 11.28 5.69 -18.30
C LYS A 206 10.99 7.17 -18.09
N GLN A 207 9.71 7.54 -18.14
CA GLN A 207 9.27 8.93 -18.01
C GLN A 207 9.23 9.42 -16.55
N LEU A 208 9.40 8.53 -15.57
CA LEU A 208 9.41 8.90 -14.15
C LEU A 208 10.70 9.68 -13.81
N PRO A 209 10.61 10.87 -13.17
CA PRO A 209 11.78 11.68 -12.87
C PRO A 209 12.83 10.91 -12.06
N ARG A 210 14.10 11.06 -12.45
CA ARG A 210 15.23 10.41 -11.79
C ARG A 210 15.28 10.73 -10.30
N GLN A 211 15.04 11.98 -9.92
CA GLN A 211 15.04 12.42 -8.52
C GLN A 211 14.00 11.66 -7.70
N THR A 212 12.81 11.41 -8.24
CA THR A 212 11.76 10.59 -7.60
C THR A 212 12.26 9.16 -7.37
N LYS A 213 12.90 8.53 -8.38
CA LYS A 213 13.46 7.18 -8.24
C LYS A 213 14.55 7.13 -7.18
N VAL A 214 15.49 8.08 -7.18
CA VAL A 214 16.55 8.17 -6.16
C VAL A 214 15.98 8.34 -4.77
N PHE A 215 14.96 9.20 -4.62
CA PHE A 215 14.30 9.44 -3.33
C PHE A 215 13.58 8.19 -2.82
N PHE A 216 12.89 7.48 -3.71
CA PHE A 216 12.17 6.25 -3.39
C PHE A 216 13.12 5.09 -3.06
N PHE A 217 14.13 4.82 -3.90
CA PHE A 217 15.14 3.77 -3.70
C PHE A 217 16.25 4.22 -2.74
N ASN A 218 15.86 4.74 -1.58
CA ASN A 218 16.76 5.03 -0.49
C ASN A 218 17.17 3.76 0.28
N ALA A 219 18.09 3.88 1.25
CA ALA A 219 18.59 2.75 2.03
C ALA A 219 17.48 1.94 2.73
N PHE A 220 16.38 2.58 3.15
CA PHE A 220 15.25 1.89 3.76
C PHE A 220 14.55 0.97 2.77
N ALA A 221 14.15 1.49 1.60
CA ALA A 221 13.46 0.69 0.58
C ALA A 221 14.34 -0.48 0.08
N LEU A 222 15.61 -0.20 -0.18
CA LEU A 222 16.57 -1.19 -0.67
C LEU A 222 16.80 -2.31 0.34
N ARG A 223 16.91 -1.99 1.64
CA ARG A 223 17.04 -3.00 2.69
C ARG A 223 15.86 -3.98 2.70
N HIS A 224 14.64 -3.47 2.52
CA HIS A 224 13.45 -4.33 2.46
C HIS A 224 13.46 -5.22 1.21
N PHE A 225 13.85 -4.71 0.05
CA PHE A 225 13.99 -5.56 -1.14
C PHE A 225 15.11 -6.60 -1.02
N CYS A 226 16.28 -6.23 -0.47
CA CYS A 226 17.38 -7.17 -0.23
C CYS A 226 16.98 -8.28 0.74
N SER A 227 16.14 -8.00 1.75
CA SER A 227 15.67 -9.03 2.68
C SER A 227 14.87 -10.16 2.02
N LEU A 228 14.30 -9.92 0.84
CA LEU A 228 13.56 -10.93 0.07
C LEU A 228 14.47 -11.92 -0.68
N LEU A 229 15.76 -11.60 -0.85
CA LEU A 229 16.72 -12.51 -1.51
C LEU A 229 16.94 -13.78 -0.70
N SER A 230 16.75 -13.73 0.62
CA SER A 230 16.84 -14.88 1.52
C SER A 230 15.52 -15.63 1.68
N SER A 231 14.48 -15.30 0.90
CA SER A 231 13.21 -16.01 0.95
C SER A 231 13.33 -17.44 0.40
N GLU A 232 12.63 -18.39 1.02
CA GLU A 232 12.51 -19.78 0.54
C GLU A 232 11.79 -19.86 -0.81
N ASP A 233 10.97 -18.85 -1.15
CA ASP A 233 10.25 -18.79 -2.43
C ASP A 233 11.19 -18.34 -3.56
N GLN A 234 11.41 -19.24 -4.52
CA GLN A 234 12.33 -19.01 -5.64
C GLN A 234 11.82 -17.93 -6.61
N GLU A 235 10.50 -17.81 -6.80
CA GLU A 235 9.95 -16.78 -7.68
C GLU A 235 10.11 -15.39 -7.06
N LEU A 236 9.86 -15.27 -5.76
CA LEU A 236 10.01 -14.02 -5.02
C LEU A 236 11.47 -13.55 -4.97
N SER A 237 12.39 -14.45 -4.63
CA SER A 237 13.82 -14.15 -4.56
C SER A 237 14.39 -13.78 -5.95
N SER A 238 13.96 -14.49 -7.00
CA SER A 238 14.32 -14.16 -8.39
C SER A 238 13.82 -12.77 -8.82
N ALA A 239 12.54 -12.48 -8.57
CA ALA A 239 11.96 -11.17 -8.90
C ALA A 239 12.62 -10.02 -8.11
N ALA A 240 12.95 -10.24 -6.83
CA ALA A 240 13.68 -9.27 -6.03
C ALA A 240 15.09 -9.03 -6.58
N ASN A 241 15.80 -10.07 -6.99
CA ASN A 241 17.11 -9.97 -7.62
C ASN A 241 17.06 -9.20 -8.94
N GLU A 242 16.05 -9.47 -9.78
CA GLU A 242 15.81 -8.74 -11.02
C GLU A 242 15.58 -7.24 -10.74
N LEU A 243 14.68 -6.93 -9.80
CA LEU A 243 14.41 -5.55 -9.38
C LEU A 243 15.71 -4.84 -8.95
N LEU A 244 16.50 -5.47 -8.08
CA LEU A 244 17.74 -4.87 -7.59
C LEU A 244 18.75 -4.68 -8.73
N LYS A 245 18.85 -5.60 -9.70
CA LYS A 245 19.73 -5.43 -10.88
C LYS A 245 19.28 -4.30 -11.81
N GLU A 246 17.99 -4.07 -11.94
CA GLU A 246 17.43 -3.03 -12.83
C GLU A 246 17.45 -1.63 -12.19
N VAL A 247 17.39 -1.53 -10.85
CA VAL A 247 17.40 -0.23 -10.15
C VAL A 247 18.60 0.64 -10.56
N PRO A 248 19.88 0.19 -10.48
CA PRO A 248 21.03 1.00 -10.89
C PRO A 248 20.94 1.46 -12.34
N LYS A 249 20.54 0.56 -13.26
CA LYS A 249 20.40 0.87 -14.70
C LYS A 249 19.38 1.98 -14.92
N SER A 250 18.27 1.95 -14.19
CA SER A 250 17.22 2.97 -14.27
C SER A 250 17.64 4.34 -13.72
N LEU A 251 18.73 4.39 -12.96
CA LEU A 251 19.27 5.61 -12.32
C LEU A 251 20.46 6.21 -13.09
N THR A 252 21.02 5.50 -14.08
CA THR A 252 22.21 5.89 -14.85
C THR A 252 21.85 6.32 -16.28
N PHE A 253 21.82 7.63 -16.55
CA PHE A 253 22.11 8.21 -17.86
C PHE A 253 22.63 9.66 -17.67
N ASN A 254 23.83 9.92 -18.18
CA ASN A 254 24.54 11.21 -18.32
C ASN A 254 24.36 12.28 -17.21
N SER A 255 25.18 12.21 -16.15
CA SER A 255 25.99 13.33 -15.61
C SER A 255 26.50 13.04 -14.20
N THR A 256 27.81 13.26 -14.07
CA THR A 256 28.60 13.69 -12.91
C THR A 256 27.82 14.18 -11.68
N THR A 257 27.33 13.27 -10.83
CA THR A 257 27.01 13.63 -9.44
C THR A 257 27.50 12.56 -8.50
N THR A 258 28.53 12.91 -7.72
CA THR A 258 29.34 12.05 -6.85
C THR A 258 28.51 11.23 -5.85
N LYS A 259 27.35 11.73 -5.44
CA LYS A 259 26.41 11.03 -4.54
C LYS A 259 25.70 9.84 -5.20
N SER A 260 25.35 9.94 -6.48
CA SER A 260 24.78 8.83 -7.25
C SER A 260 25.80 7.71 -7.47
N HIS A 261 27.07 8.08 -7.67
CA HIS A 261 28.16 7.12 -7.79
C HIS A 261 28.37 6.34 -6.48
N LEU A 262 28.34 7.02 -5.33
CA LEU A 262 28.43 6.36 -4.02
C LEU A 262 27.27 5.40 -3.76
N LEU A 263 26.04 5.77 -4.12
CA LEU A 263 24.89 4.87 -4.02
C LEU A 263 25.07 3.65 -4.92
N VAL A 264 25.49 3.82 -6.18
CA VAL A 264 25.75 2.71 -7.10
C VAL A 264 26.89 1.81 -6.60
N VAL A 265 27.96 2.37 -6.03
CA VAL A 265 29.10 1.61 -5.49
C VAL A 265 28.71 0.85 -4.22
N LEU A 266 27.95 1.46 -3.30
CA LEU A 266 27.41 0.77 -2.13
C LEU A 266 26.42 -0.34 -2.54
N PHE A 267 25.65 -0.09 -3.59
CA PHE A 267 24.73 -1.07 -4.16
C PHE A 267 25.45 -2.25 -4.80
N GLN A 268 26.50 -1.99 -5.58
CA GLN A 268 27.35 -3.04 -6.16
C GLN A 268 28.07 -3.85 -5.08
N GLY A 269 28.54 -3.20 -4.00
CA GLY A 269 29.13 -3.88 -2.85
C GLY A 269 28.13 -4.78 -2.11
N ALA A 270 26.91 -4.31 -1.89
CA ALA A 270 25.86 -5.10 -1.24
C ALA A 270 25.38 -6.27 -2.12
N MET A 271 25.28 -6.08 -3.44
CA MET A 271 24.94 -7.14 -4.38
C MET A 271 26.05 -8.19 -4.49
N ALA A 272 27.32 -7.78 -4.50
CA ALA A 272 28.47 -8.69 -4.50
C ALA A 272 28.53 -9.53 -3.20
N ALA A 273 28.25 -8.91 -2.05
CA ALA A 273 28.18 -9.61 -0.77
C ALA A 273 27.02 -10.62 -0.73
N SER A 274 25.84 -10.25 -1.25
CA SER A 274 24.71 -11.18 -1.34
C SER A 274 25.00 -12.36 -2.29
N GLN A 275 25.70 -12.11 -3.39
CA GLN A 275 26.03 -13.15 -4.37
C GLN A 275 27.08 -14.12 -3.84
N GLN A 276 28.10 -13.62 -3.12
CA GLN A 276 29.05 -14.47 -2.40
C GLN A 276 28.38 -15.33 -1.33
N GLN A 277 27.36 -14.82 -0.66
CA GLN A 277 26.63 -15.58 0.36
C GLN A 277 25.77 -16.68 -0.25
N SER A 278 25.15 -16.44 -1.40
CA SER A 278 24.45 -17.47 -2.19
C SER A 278 25.39 -18.58 -2.68
N ASP A 279 26.57 -18.21 -3.16
CA ASP A 279 27.59 -19.15 -3.64
C ASP A 279 28.20 -19.99 -2.50
N LEU A 280 28.35 -19.40 -1.30
CA LEU A 280 28.76 -20.14 -0.10
C LEU A 280 27.70 -21.15 0.34
N ILE A 281 26.43 -20.78 0.29
CA ILE A 281 25.32 -21.69 0.64
C ILE A 281 25.24 -22.85 -0.35
N GLN A 282 25.43 -22.60 -1.66
CA GLN A 282 25.48 -23.67 -2.65
C GLN A 282 26.71 -24.59 -2.52
N LYS A 283 27.85 -24.07 -2.05
CA LYS A 283 29.04 -24.88 -1.77
C LYS A 283 28.92 -25.75 -0.52
N GLN A 284 28.06 -25.41 0.44
CA GLN A 284 27.83 -26.25 1.64
C GLN A 284 26.78 -27.34 1.43
N LEU A 285 26.07 -27.34 0.29
CA LEU A 285 25.07 -28.33 -0.09
C LEU A 285 25.60 -29.36 -1.11
N ARG A 286 26.90 -29.33 -1.43
CA ARG A 286 27.64 -30.34 -2.19
C ARG A 286 28.62 -31.04 -1.27
#